data_AF-A0AAU6A1C5-F1
#
_entry.id   AF-A0AAU6A1C5-F1
#
_cell.length_a   1.000
_cell.length_b   1.000
_cell.length_c   1.000
_cell.angle_alpha   90.00
_cell.angle_beta   90.00
_cell.angle_gamma   90.00
#
_symmetry.space_group_name_H-M   'P 1'
#
loop_
_entity.id
_entity.type
_entity.pdbx_description
1 polymer ?
#
loop_
_entity_poly.entity_id
_entity_poly.type
_entity_poly.pdbx_seq_one_letter_code
_entity_poly.pdbx_strand_id
1 'polypeptide(L)'
;MSDFDVVVIGAGVIGLTSALRLREAGARVAVVTAEPPDATTSSVAAAVWYPTRTAFQERVLDWATRTFDEFARQAADGVPGVVMRPTRMLLRGAAPELPWWAAAVPDVRPLGSDEVRAPYTTGWAFTVPSVEMSRYLPWLQQSFAYAGGTLIRRRIDSLEQASVWAPVVVNASGMGAGALCGDPDVRPVRGQLVLVANPGLLTSVRDEDNADGYAYVHPRSTDVVLGGTFDVGEWDTTPSPDTAAAILSRCTKLVPELAGAPVVGHRVGLRPQRSRGVRLEADPHPPGRIRQLIHNYGHGGAGVTLAWGCADAATALMDSSHSRGLGVR
;
A
#
# COMPACT_ATOMS: atom_id res chain seq x y z
N MET A 1 -7.06 -10.10 -33.11
CA MET A 1 -7.87 -9.31 -32.15
C MET A 1 -7.27 -9.57 -30.78
N SER A 2 -7.16 -8.56 -29.91
CA SER A 2 -6.64 -8.75 -28.55
C SER A 2 -7.65 -9.53 -27.70
N ASP A 3 -7.17 -10.44 -26.86
CA ASP A 3 -8.03 -11.27 -26.00
C ASP A 3 -8.67 -10.46 -24.86
N PHE A 4 -8.06 -9.33 -24.50
CA PHE A 4 -8.49 -8.45 -23.43
C PHE A 4 -8.70 -7.01 -23.92
N ASP A 5 -9.51 -6.27 -23.17
CA ASP A 5 -9.73 -4.83 -23.39
C ASP A 5 -8.63 -4.02 -22.69
N VAL A 6 -8.21 -4.48 -21.50
CA VAL A 6 -7.16 -3.86 -20.68
C VAL A 6 -6.22 -4.91 -20.12
N VAL A 7 -4.92 -4.59 -20.05
CA VAL A 7 -3.93 -5.36 -19.30
C VAL A 7 -3.32 -4.50 -18.19
N VAL A 8 -3.27 -5.03 -16.97
CA VAL A 8 -2.64 -4.40 -15.81
C VAL A 8 -1.29 -5.05 -15.57
N ILE A 9 -0.22 -4.26 -15.48
CA ILE A 9 1.13 -4.74 -15.21
C ILE A 9 1.39 -4.68 -13.71
N GLY A 10 1.63 -5.83 -13.09
CA GLY A 10 1.89 -5.98 -11.66
C GLY A 10 0.70 -6.56 -10.90
N ALA A 11 0.97 -7.51 -10.01
CA ALA A 11 -0.04 -8.19 -9.20
C ALA A 11 0.10 -7.90 -7.69
N GLY A 12 0.72 -6.78 -7.34
CA GLY A 12 0.65 -6.22 -5.99
C GLY A 12 -0.72 -5.59 -5.72
N VAL A 13 -0.89 -4.99 -4.54
CA VAL A 13 -2.17 -4.41 -4.12
C VAL A 13 -2.73 -3.41 -5.13
N ILE A 14 -1.89 -2.51 -5.66
CA ILE A 14 -2.30 -1.49 -6.64
C ILE A 14 -2.80 -2.12 -7.95
N GLY A 15 -2.11 -3.16 -8.43
CA GLY A 15 -2.47 -3.82 -9.68
C GLY A 15 -3.75 -4.61 -9.55
N LEU A 16 -3.92 -5.37 -8.47
CA LEU A 16 -5.13 -6.16 -8.22
C LEU A 16 -6.36 -5.28 -7.95
N THR A 17 -6.24 -4.20 -7.18
CA THR A 17 -7.37 -3.27 -6.98
C THR A 17 -7.75 -2.55 -8.27
N SER A 18 -6.76 -2.11 -9.06
CA SER A 18 -7.01 -1.51 -10.38
C SER A 18 -7.72 -2.50 -11.32
N ALA A 19 -7.25 -3.75 -11.36
CA ALA A 19 -7.85 -4.79 -12.20
C ALA A 19 -9.30 -5.09 -11.80
N LEU A 20 -9.59 -5.14 -10.49
CA LEU A 20 -10.95 -5.33 -9.98
C LEU A 20 -11.87 -4.17 -10.35
N ARG A 21 -11.46 -2.92 -10.15
CA ARG A 21 -12.28 -1.75 -10.56
C ARG A 21 -12.55 -1.72 -12.07
N LEU A 22 -11.57 -2.09 -12.89
CA LEU A 22 -11.77 -2.22 -14.34
C LEU A 22 -12.74 -3.37 -14.70
N ARG A 23 -12.71 -4.50 -13.97
CA ARG A 23 -13.69 -5.59 -14.14
C ARG A 23 -15.10 -5.15 -13.74
N GLU A 24 -15.24 -4.41 -12.64
CA GLU A 24 -16.51 -3.83 -12.19
C GLU A 24 -17.06 -2.82 -13.20
N ALA A 25 -16.18 -2.09 -13.90
CA ALA A 25 -16.53 -1.23 -15.04
C ALA A 25 -16.84 -2.00 -16.34
N GLY A 26 -16.77 -3.35 -16.33
CA GLY A 26 -17.18 -4.21 -17.44
C GLY A 26 -16.06 -4.58 -18.43
N ALA A 27 -14.83 -4.10 -18.26
CA ALA A 27 -13.72 -4.40 -19.17
C ALA A 27 -13.20 -5.84 -19.00
N ARG A 28 -12.85 -6.55 -20.08
CA ARG A 28 -12.11 -7.82 -20.00
C ARG A 28 -10.65 -7.53 -19.62
N VAL A 29 -10.25 -7.98 -18.44
CA VAL A 29 -8.96 -7.62 -17.85
C VAL A 29 -8.05 -8.83 -17.65
N ALA A 30 -6.80 -8.68 -18.06
CA ALA A 30 -5.71 -9.54 -17.63
C ALA A 30 -4.75 -8.77 -16.70
N VAL A 31 -4.17 -9.47 -15.73
CA VAL A 31 -3.04 -8.98 -14.94
C VAL A 31 -1.79 -9.74 -15.38
N VAL A 32 -0.78 -9.03 -15.85
CA VAL A 32 0.53 -9.60 -16.21
C VAL A 32 1.51 -9.32 -15.09
N THR A 33 2.18 -10.36 -14.60
CA THR A 33 3.14 -10.23 -13.51
C THR A 33 4.31 -11.19 -13.64
N ALA A 34 5.51 -10.73 -13.25
CA ALA A 34 6.72 -11.55 -13.23
C ALA A 34 6.72 -12.52 -12.02
N GLU A 35 6.22 -12.05 -10.88
CA GLU A 35 6.23 -12.76 -9.61
C GLU A 35 4.80 -13.07 -9.17
N PRO A 36 4.57 -14.16 -8.43
CA PRO A 36 3.24 -14.38 -7.87
C PRO A 36 2.89 -13.33 -6.80
N PRO A 37 1.59 -13.03 -6.56
CA PRO A 37 1.17 -11.97 -5.63
C PRO A 37 1.76 -12.08 -4.22
N ASP A 38 1.94 -13.29 -3.71
CA ASP A 38 2.53 -13.63 -2.42
C ASP A 38 4.04 -13.36 -2.33
N ALA A 39 4.73 -13.23 -3.46
CA ALA A 39 6.14 -12.83 -3.54
C ALA A 39 6.35 -11.33 -3.77
N THR A 40 5.28 -10.54 -3.97
CA THR A 40 5.40 -9.10 -4.23
C THR A 40 5.72 -8.30 -2.97
N THR A 41 6.23 -7.07 -3.12
CA THR A 41 6.39 -6.11 -1.99
C THR A 41 5.12 -5.98 -1.13
N SER A 42 3.94 -6.11 -1.74
CA SER A 42 2.68 -5.98 -1.01
C SER A 42 2.49 -7.07 0.06
N SER A 43 3.06 -8.27 -0.12
CA SER A 43 2.91 -9.37 0.86
C SER A 43 3.72 -9.13 2.15
N VAL A 44 4.75 -8.28 2.07
CA VAL A 44 5.60 -7.91 3.20
C VAL A 44 5.01 -6.77 4.03
N ALA A 45 4.10 -5.97 3.47
CA ALA A 45 3.62 -4.78 4.15
C ALA A 45 2.96 -5.09 5.50
N ALA A 46 3.27 -4.28 6.52
CA ALA A 46 2.56 -4.32 7.81
C ALA A 46 1.08 -3.98 7.63
N ALA A 47 0.86 -3.00 6.75
CA ALA A 47 -0.40 -2.48 6.21
C ALA A 47 -1.45 -2.08 7.25
N VAL A 48 -1.17 -0.95 7.92
CA VAL A 48 -2.21 -0.13 8.55
C VAL A 48 -2.44 1.07 7.64
N TRP A 49 -3.70 1.45 7.42
CA TRP A 49 -4.05 2.67 6.70
C TRP A 49 -3.46 3.86 7.45
N TYR A 50 -2.46 4.46 6.83
CA TYR A 50 -1.73 5.63 7.29
C TYR A 50 -0.86 6.10 6.12
N PRO A 51 -0.88 7.39 5.74
CA PRO A 51 -0.17 7.88 4.56
C PRO A 51 1.31 8.11 4.87
N THR A 52 2.03 7.03 5.20
CA THR A 52 3.45 7.03 5.59
C THR A 52 4.30 7.82 4.60
N ARG A 53 4.99 8.86 5.08
CA ARG A 53 5.91 9.70 4.27
C ARG A 53 5.28 10.22 2.97
N THR A 54 3.99 10.53 3.03
CA THR A 54 3.23 11.09 1.90
C THR A 54 2.84 12.52 2.22
N ALA A 55 3.24 13.45 1.36
CA ALA A 55 2.89 14.86 1.52
C ALA A 55 1.43 15.12 1.13
N PHE A 56 0.84 16.13 1.72
CA PHE A 56 -0.50 16.57 1.36
C PHE A 56 -0.56 17.00 -0.11
N GLN A 57 -1.53 16.45 -0.82
CA GLN A 57 -2.07 16.93 -2.10
C GLN A 57 -3.56 16.62 -2.07
N GLU A 58 -4.41 17.50 -2.60
CA GLU A 58 -5.86 17.30 -2.58
C GLU A 58 -6.26 15.94 -3.18
N ARG A 59 -5.69 15.58 -4.34
CA ARG A 59 -5.92 14.27 -4.97
C ARG A 59 -5.48 13.09 -4.10
N VAL A 60 -4.41 13.25 -3.33
CA VAL A 60 -3.90 12.17 -2.45
C VAL A 60 -4.83 12.01 -1.25
N LEU A 61 -5.36 13.11 -0.70
CA LEU A 61 -6.39 13.06 0.33
C LEU A 61 -7.67 12.39 -0.20
N ASP A 62 -8.13 12.73 -1.41
CA ASP A 62 -9.27 12.05 -2.04
C ASP A 62 -9.03 10.54 -2.19
N TRP A 63 -7.87 10.13 -2.73
CA TRP A 63 -7.54 8.71 -2.86
C TRP A 63 -7.46 7.99 -1.52
N ALA A 64 -6.89 8.63 -0.50
CA ALA A 64 -6.80 8.09 0.84
C ALA A 64 -8.20 7.91 1.45
N THR A 65 -9.08 8.90 1.30
CA THR A 65 -10.46 8.89 1.81
C THR A 65 -11.27 7.76 1.17
N ARG A 66 -11.28 7.67 -0.16
CA ARG A 66 -11.97 6.57 -0.88
C ARG A 66 -11.45 5.20 -0.47
N THR A 67 -10.14 5.10 -0.25
CA THR A 67 -9.53 3.85 0.21
C THR A 67 -9.90 3.50 1.64
N PHE A 68 -10.03 4.50 2.52
CA PHE A 68 -10.53 4.31 3.88
C PHE A 68 -11.96 3.77 3.84
N ASP A 69 -12.85 4.42 3.09
CA ASP A 69 -14.26 4.05 2.99
C ASP A 69 -14.44 2.63 2.43
N GLU A 70 -13.70 2.30 1.38
CA GLU A 70 -13.72 0.95 0.78
C GLU A 70 -13.25 -0.11 1.77
N PHE A 71 -12.17 0.13 2.52
CA PHE A 71 -11.74 -0.82 3.53
C PHE A 71 -12.67 -0.89 4.75
N ALA A 72 -13.31 0.21 5.14
CA ALA A 72 -14.31 0.21 6.20
C ALA A 72 -15.52 -0.67 5.80
N ARG A 73 -15.98 -0.55 4.54
CA ARG A 73 -17.00 -1.43 3.96
C ARG A 73 -16.54 -2.89 3.95
N GLN A 74 -15.33 -3.17 3.47
CA GLN A 74 -14.79 -4.53 3.45
C GLN A 74 -14.65 -5.15 4.84
N ALA A 75 -14.27 -4.35 5.85
CA ALA A 75 -14.23 -4.81 7.23
C ALA A 75 -15.64 -5.18 7.74
N ALA A 76 -16.65 -4.37 7.43
CA ALA A 76 -18.04 -4.66 7.77
C ALA A 76 -18.57 -5.92 7.06
N ASP A 77 -18.14 -6.16 5.83
CA ASP A 77 -18.49 -7.35 5.04
C ASP A 77 -17.68 -8.61 5.44
N GLY A 78 -16.76 -8.50 6.40
CA GLY A 78 -15.96 -9.62 6.88
C GLY A 78 -14.89 -10.09 5.89
N VAL A 79 -14.39 -9.21 5.02
CA VAL A 79 -13.32 -9.54 4.07
C VAL A 79 -12.08 -10.05 4.82
N PRO A 80 -11.49 -11.19 4.42
CA PRO A 80 -10.35 -11.78 5.11
C PRO A 80 -9.17 -10.82 5.30
N GLY A 81 -8.79 -10.63 6.56
CA GLY A 81 -7.63 -9.82 6.94
C GLY A 81 -7.88 -8.31 7.01
N VAL A 82 -9.09 -7.82 6.72
CA VAL A 82 -9.44 -6.40 6.82
C VAL A 82 -10.23 -6.15 8.10
N VAL A 83 -9.69 -5.32 8.99
CA VAL A 83 -10.37 -4.94 10.25
C VAL A 83 -10.21 -3.45 10.53
N MET A 84 -11.21 -2.84 11.14
CA MET A 84 -11.08 -1.49 11.72
C MET A 84 -10.35 -1.60 13.06
N ARG A 85 -9.19 -0.94 13.18
CA ARG A 85 -8.30 -1.10 14.34
C ARG A 85 -8.08 0.21 15.08
N PRO A 86 -8.39 0.27 16.39
CA PRO A 86 -7.98 1.39 17.23
C PRO A 86 -6.47 1.59 17.15
N THR A 87 -6.05 2.82 16.96
CA THR A 87 -4.66 3.19 16.76
C THR A 87 -4.30 4.42 17.56
N ARG A 88 -3.09 4.41 18.12
CA ARG A 88 -2.50 5.53 18.84
C ARG A 88 -1.22 5.96 18.14
N MET A 89 -1.14 7.24 17.79
CA MET A 89 0.11 7.89 17.41
C MET A 89 0.62 8.64 18.63
N LEU A 90 1.77 8.24 19.16
CA LEU A 90 2.41 8.89 20.31
C LEU A 90 3.52 9.82 19.81
N LEU A 91 3.55 11.04 20.34
CA LEU A 91 4.45 12.09 19.89
C LEU A 91 5.28 12.59 21.08
N ARG A 92 6.55 12.89 20.81
CA ARG A 92 7.51 13.34 21.83
C ARG A 92 7.55 14.88 21.96
N GLY A 93 7.04 15.59 20.95
CA GLY A 93 6.92 17.05 20.93
C GLY A 93 5.47 17.55 21.03
N ALA A 94 5.30 18.86 20.90
CA ALA A 94 3.98 19.48 20.86
C ALA A 94 3.20 19.05 19.61
N ALA A 95 1.92 18.74 19.76
CA ALA A 95 1.00 18.52 18.65
C ALA A 95 -0.29 19.30 18.84
N PRO A 96 -0.37 20.55 18.34
CA PRO A 96 -1.57 21.37 18.48
C PRO A 96 -2.56 21.20 17.32
N GLU A 97 -2.14 20.74 16.13
CA GLU A 97 -3.01 20.62 14.95
C GLU A 97 -3.22 19.18 14.51
N LEU A 98 -4.41 18.89 13.97
CA LEU A 98 -4.69 17.60 13.35
C LEU A 98 -3.88 17.46 12.05
N PRO A 99 -3.36 16.27 11.75
CA PRO A 99 -2.66 16.03 10.50
C PRO A 99 -3.63 16.11 9.32
N TRP A 100 -3.14 16.48 8.13
CA TRP A 100 -3.97 16.66 6.93
C TRP A 100 -4.88 15.47 6.60
N TRP A 101 -4.44 14.25 6.93
CA TRP A 101 -5.17 13.02 6.66
C TRP A 101 -6.31 12.77 7.64
N ALA A 102 -6.40 13.54 8.74
CA ALA A 102 -7.50 13.45 9.69
C ALA A 102 -8.85 13.77 9.02
N ALA A 103 -8.86 14.53 7.92
CA ALA A 103 -10.06 14.77 7.12
C ALA A 103 -10.66 13.49 6.50
N ALA A 104 -9.87 12.43 6.35
CA ALA A 104 -10.32 11.13 5.84
C ALA A 104 -10.74 10.14 6.94
N VAL A 105 -10.52 10.47 8.21
CA VAL A 105 -10.72 9.54 9.34
C VAL A 105 -11.72 10.15 10.33
N PRO A 106 -12.92 9.55 10.51
CA PRO A 106 -14.01 10.20 11.25
C PRO A 106 -13.73 10.51 12.73
N ASP A 107 -12.88 9.73 13.40
CA ASP A 107 -12.76 9.71 14.87
C ASP A 107 -11.38 10.16 15.38
N VAL A 108 -10.62 10.92 14.58
CA VAL A 108 -9.32 11.44 15.05
C VAL A 108 -9.52 12.46 16.15
N ARG A 109 -8.91 12.19 17.30
CA ARG A 109 -8.87 13.11 18.44
C ARG A 109 -7.46 13.19 19.04
N PRO A 110 -7.09 14.33 19.66
CA PRO A 110 -5.95 14.38 20.55
C PRO A 110 -6.11 13.41 21.72
N LEU A 111 -4.99 12.90 22.23
CA LEU A 111 -4.93 12.14 23.48
C LEU A 111 -4.97 13.09 24.69
N GLY A 112 -5.68 12.70 25.73
CA GLY A 112 -5.69 13.39 27.03
C GLY A 112 -4.36 13.24 27.77
N SER A 113 -4.12 14.11 28.76
CA SER A 113 -2.90 14.09 29.58
C SER A 113 -2.76 12.82 30.44
N ASP A 114 -3.86 12.14 30.74
CA ASP A 114 -3.94 10.86 31.44
C ASP A 114 -3.70 9.65 30.51
N GLU A 115 -3.90 9.83 29.20
CA GLU A 115 -3.65 8.80 28.20
C GLU A 115 -2.17 8.77 27.77
N VAL A 116 -1.45 9.88 27.88
CA VAL A 116 -0.04 9.99 27.46
C VAL A 116 0.89 9.85 28.66
N ARG A 117 2.02 9.16 28.47
CA ARG A 117 3.08 9.02 29.49
C ARG A 117 4.44 9.36 28.89
N ALA A 118 5.32 9.92 29.72
CA ALA A 118 6.71 10.18 29.34
C ALA A 118 7.34 8.90 28.73
N PRO A 119 8.12 9.02 27.65
CA PRO A 119 8.67 10.25 27.06
C PRO A 119 7.71 10.98 26.08
N TYR A 120 6.49 10.49 25.90
CA TYR A 120 5.50 11.12 25.03
C TYR A 120 4.83 12.28 25.77
N THR A 121 4.49 13.33 25.03
CA THR A 121 3.86 14.54 25.57
C THR A 121 2.50 14.82 24.94
N THR A 122 2.29 14.37 23.70
CA THR A 122 1.02 14.50 22.98
C THR A 122 0.79 13.28 22.08
N GLY A 123 -0.30 13.28 21.33
CA GLY A 123 -0.58 12.27 20.32
C GLY A 123 -2.03 12.27 19.88
N TRP A 124 -2.37 11.33 19.00
CA TRP A 124 -3.73 11.15 18.49
C TRP A 124 -4.22 9.73 18.72
N ALA A 125 -5.51 9.59 19.01
CA ALA A 125 -6.25 8.35 18.93
C ALA A 125 -7.20 8.41 17.73
N PHE A 126 -7.32 7.30 17.01
CA PHE A 126 -8.19 7.16 15.84
C PHE A 126 -8.38 5.69 15.47
N THR A 127 -9.40 5.37 14.70
CA THR A 127 -9.69 4.01 14.21
C THR A 127 -9.50 3.96 12.70
N VAL A 128 -8.62 3.07 12.22
CA VAL A 128 -8.28 2.97 10.80
C VAL A 128 -8.22 1.52 10.34
N PRO A 129 -8.38 1.25 9.03
CA PRO A 129 -8.19 -0.09 8.49
C PRO A 129 -6.80 -0.65 8.80
N SER A 130 -6.77 -1.91 9.22
CA SER A 130 -5.59 -2.75 9.30
C SER A 130 -5.82 -3.94 8.36
N VAL A 131 -4.89 -4.15 7.45
CA VAL A 131 -5.03 -5.09 6.32
C VAL A 131 -3.92 -6.13 6.38
N GLU A 132 -4.25 -7.34 6.81
CA GLU A 132 -3.33 -8.47 6.88
C GLU A 132 -3.04 -9.00 5.47
N MET A 133 -1.98 -8.49 4.85
CA MET A 133 -1.66 -8.77 3.45
C MET A 133 -1.48 -10.26 3.13
N SER A 134 -1.06 -11.08 4.10
CA SER A 134 -0.97 -12.54 3.99
C SER A 134 -2.32 -13.22 3.76
N ARG A 135 -3.43 -12.58 4.15
CA ARG A 135 -4.80 -13.05 3.94
C ARG A 135 -5.51 -12.27 2.84
N TYR A 136 -5.28 -10.96 2.80
CA TYR A 136 -5.95 -10.05 1.90
C TYR A 136 -5.49 -10.19 0.44
N LEU A 137 -4.19 -10.40 0.16
CA LEU A 137 -3.72 -10.58 -1.22
C LEU A 137 -4.25 -11.87 -1.88
N PRO A 138 -4.23 -13.05 -1.22
CA PRO A 138 -4.89 -14.24 -1.75
C PRO A 138 -6.37 -14.01 -2.01
N TRP A 139 -7.07 -13.33 -1.10
CA TRP A 139 -8.48 -12.97 -1.30
C TRP A 139 -8.67 -12.06 -2.52
N LEU A 140 -7.87 -11.00 -2.68
CA LEU A 140 -7.92 -10.12 -3.84
C LEU A 140 -7.71 -10.87 -5.16
N GLN A 141 -6.72 -11.77 -5.19
CA GLN A 141 -6.45 -12.60 -6.36
C GLN A 141 -7.64 -13.52 -6.67
N GLN A 142 -8.24 -14.13 -5.65
CA GLN A 142 -9.40 -14.99 -5.81
C GLN A 142 -10.63 -14.20 -6.27
N SER A 143 -10.88 -13.02 -5.69
CA SER A 143 -11.93 -12.09 -6.12
C SER A 143 -11.75 -11.68 -7.58
N PHE A 144 -10.52 -11.39 -8.02
CA PHE A 144 -10.23 -11.06 -9.41
C PHE A 144 -10.53 -12.24 -10.35
N ALA A 145 -10.15 -13.46 -9.96
CA ALA A 145 -10.46 -14.66 -10.72
C ALA A 145 -11.97 -14.93 -10.79
N TYR A 146 -12.71 -14.78 -9.67
CA TYR A 146 -14.16 -14.92 -9.63
C TYR A 146 -14.88 -13.88 -10.48
N ALA A 147 -14.33 -12.66 -10.56
CA ALA A 147 -14.81 -11.63 -11.46
C ALA A 147 -14.51 -11.92 -12.94
N GLY A 148 -13.93 -13.08 -13.29
CA GLY A 148 -13.58 -13.47 -14.66
C GLY A 148 -12.28 -12.85 -15.18
N GLY A 149 -11.42 -12.38 -14.28
CA GLY A 149 -10.09 -11.88 -14.61
C GLY A 149 -9.07 -12.99 -14.84
N THR A 150 -8.08 -12.71 -15.70
CA THR A 150 -7.00 -13.67 -16.02
C THR A 150 -5.67 -13.21 -15.45
N LEU A 151 -5.00 -14.05 -14.66
CA LEU A 151 -3.62 -13.79 -14.22
C LEU A 151 -2.63 -14.48 -15.17
N ILE A 152 -1.71 -13.71 -15.74
CA ILE A 152 -0.69 -14.16 -16.68
C ILE A 152 0.68 -14.01 -16.01
N ARG A 153 1.34 -15.13 -15.72
CA ARG A 153 2.72 -15.14 -15.22
C ARG A 153 3.69 -14.98 -16.38
N ARG A 154 4.17 -13.76 -16.59
CA ARG A 154 5.11 -13.40 -17.65
C ARG A 154 5.91 -12.18 -17.20
N ARG A 155 7.23 -12.27 -17.29
CA ARG A 155 8.10 -11.11 -17.20
C ARG A 155 8.04 -10.33 -18.52
N ILE A 156 7.92 -9.01 -18.41
CA ILE A 156 8.12 -8.08 -19.52
C ILE A 156 9.33 -7.21 -19.22
N ASP A 157 10.08 -6.86 -20.25
CA ASP A 157 11.26 -5.98 -20.17
C ASP A 157 10.99 -4.62 -20.84
N SER A 158 9.84 -4.45 -21.49
CA SER A 158 9.32 -3.15 -21.94
C SER A 158 7.79 -3.12 -21.88
N LEU A 159 7.21 -1.92 -21.72
CA LEU A 159 5.75 -1.76 -21.71
C LEU A 159 5.13 -2.09 -23.07
N GLU A 160 5.84 -1.91 -24.18
CA GLU A 160 5.34 -2.26 -25.52
C GLU A 160 4.97 -3.75 -25.64
N GLN A 161 5.69 -4.63 -24.94
CA GLN A 161 5.36 -6.07 -24.91
C GLN A 161 3.95 -6.34 -24.36
N ALA A 162 3.39 -5.43 -23.56
CA ALA A 162 2.03 -5.54 -23.05
C ALA A 162 0.94 -5.45 -24.15
N SER A 163 1.26 -4.82 -25.27
CA SER A 163 0.31 -4.59 -26.38
C SER A 163 -0.18 -5.87 -27.06
N VAL A 164 0.49 -7.00 -26.83
CA VAL A 164 0.05 -8.30 -27.35
C VAL A 164 -1.23 -8.79 -26.68
N TRP A 165 -1.50 -8.37 -25.45
CA TRP A 165 -2.68 -8.81 -24.68
C TRP A 165 -3.86 -7.85 -24.79
N ALA A 166 -3.60 -6.55 -24.80
CA ALA A 166 -4.64 -5.52 -24.83
C ALA A 166 -4.14 -4.20 -25.44
N PRO A 167 -5.05 -3.41 -26.07
CA PRO A 167 -4.72 -2.09 -26.57
C PRO A 167 -4.57 -1.04 -25.45
N VAL A 168 -5.14 -1.28 -24.27
CA VAL A 168 -5.03 -0.39 -23.09
C VAL A 168 -4.17 -1.07 -22.03
N VAL A 169 -3.23 -0.32 -21.45
CA VAL A 169 -2.30 -0.81 -20.44
C VAL A 169 -2.39 0.06 -19.19
N VAL A 170 -2.57 -0.56 -18.02
CA VAL A 170 -2.35 0.10 -16.73
C VAL A 170 -1.03 -0.38 -16.15
N ASN A 171 -0.05 0.51 -16.04
CA ASN A 171 1.24 0.23 -15.45
C ASN A 171 1.19 0.43 -13.92
N ALA A 172 1.00 -0.68 -13.20
CA ALA A 172 1.05 -0.78 -11.74
C ALA A 172 2.29 -1.55 -11.23
N SER A 173 3.40 -1.48 -11.97
CA SER A 173 4.60 -2.29 -11.73
C SER A 173 5.42 -1.92 -10.49
N GLY A 174 5.02 -0.88 -9.75
CA GLY A 174 5.68 -0.46 -8.50
C GLY A 174 7.15 -0.12 -8.73
N MET A 175 8.04 -0.90 -8.13
CA MET A 175 9.50 -0.76 -8.28
C MET A 175 9.96 -0.97 -9.74
N GLY A 176 9.27 -1.85 -10.49
CA GLY A 176 9.62 -2.15 -11.88
C GLY A 176 9.48 -0.96 -12.82
N ALA A 177 8.72 0.07 -12.43
CA ALA A 177 8.52 1.27 -13.23
C ALA A 177 9.82 2.05 -13.48
N GLY A 178 10.81 1.97 -12.58
CA GLY A 178 12.11 2.60 -12.79
C GLY A 178 12.78 2.12 -14.08
N ALA A 179 12.80 0.81 -14.31
CA ALA A 179 13.34 0.21 -15.53
C ALA A 179 12.36 0.32 -16.71
N LEU A 180 11.08 -0.01 -16.50
CA LEU A 180 10.08 -0.09 -17.58
C LEU A 180 9.71 1.28 -18.19
N CYS A 181 9.84 2.37 -17.42
CA CYS A 181 9.52 3.72 -17.85
C CYS A 181 10.75 4.63 -17.95
N GLY A 182 11.94 4.14 -17.55
CA GLY A 182 13.11 4.99 -17.37
C GLY A 182 12.86 6.12 -16.36
N ASP A 183 12.07 5.86 -15.31
CA ASP A 183 11.71 6.87 -14.31
C ASP A 183 12.76 6.90 -13.18
N PRO A 184 13.67 7.90 -13.15
CA PRO A 184 14.77 7.95 -12.18
C PRO A 184 14.29 8.33 -10.78
N ASP A 185 13.06 8.80 -10.64
CA ASP A 185 12.50 9.18 -9.34
C ASP A 185 12.09 7.97 -8.50
N VAL A 186 11.97 6.79 -9.13
CA VAL A 186 11.64 5.53 -8.46
C VAL A 186 12.88 4.95 -7.80
N ARG A 187 12.84 4.82 -6.47
CA ARG A 187 13.92 4.28 -5.65
C ARG A 187 13.37 3.32 -4.61
N PRO A 188 14.13 2.29 -4.22
CA PRO A 188 13.73 1.45 -3.11
C PRO A 188 13.84 2.24 -1.81
N VAL A 189 12.92 1.96 -0.90
CA VAL A 189 13.13 2.25 0.52
C VAL A 189 12.94 0.96 1.29
N ARG A 190 14.06 0.40 1.74
CA ARG A 190 14.10 -0.84 2.50
C ARG A 190 13.39 -0.65 3.84
N GLY A 191 12.58 -1.64 4.20
CA GLY A 191 11.90 -1.73 5.48
C GLY A 191 12.03 -3.13 6.04
N GLN A 192 12.70 -3.25 7.18
CA GLN A 192 12.76 -4.50 7.93
C GLN A 192 11.69 -4.54 9.02
N LEU A 193 11.09 -5.71 9.18
CA LEU A 193 10.05 -6.03 10.14
C LEU A 193 10.45 -7.24 10.98
N VAL A 194 9.97 -7.27 12.21
CA VAL A 194 9.99 -8.45 13.09
C VAL A 194 8.55 -8.85 13.38
N LEU A 195 8.24 -10.13 13.27
CA LEU A 195 6.95 -10.69 13.62
C LEU A 195 7.09 -11.42 14.95
N VAL A 196 6.21 -11.13 15.90
CA VAL A 196 6.14 -11.83 17.20
C VAL A 196 4.76 -12.42 17.41
N ALA A 197 4.63 -13.45 18.23
CA ALA A 197 3.32 -13.99 18.60
C ALA A 197 2.49 -12.90 19.30
N ASN A 198 1.19 -12.83 18.98
CA ASN A 198 0.33 -11.81 19.57
C ASN A 198 -0.10 -12.19 21.00
N PRO A 199 0.28 -11.41 22.04
CA PRO A 199 -0.10 -11.71 23.43
C PRO A 199 -1.54 -11.25 23.76
N GLY A 200 -2.36 -10.91 22.77
CA GLY A 200 -3.72 -10.40 22.95
C GLY A 200 -3.87 -8.89 22.69
N LEU A 201 -2.89 -8.27 22.02
CA LEU A 201 -2.96 -6.86 21.63
C LEU A 201 -4.04 -6.64 20.57
N LEU A 202 -4.83 -5.60 20.77
CA LEU A 202 -5.89 -5.18 19.84
C LEU A 202 -5.63 -3.79 19.24
N THR A 203 -4.83 -2.97 19.91
CA THR A 203 -4.58 -1.57 19.52
C THR A 203 -3.23 -1.45 18.82
N SER A 204 -3.21 -0.75 17.69
CA SER A 204 -1.96 -0.35 17.03
C SER A 204 -1.34 0.84 17.74
N VAL A 205 -0.01 0.87 17.85
CA VAL A 205 0.72 2.00 18.45
C VAL A 205 1.87 2.40 17.53
N ARG A 206 2.10 3.72 17.37
CA ARG A 206 3.18 4.29 16.56
C ARG A 206 3.94 5.37 17.34
N ASP A 207 5.24 5.45 17.07
CA ASP A 207 6.17 6.49 17.49
C ASP A 207 7.17 6.71 16.35
N GLU A 208 7.00 7.79 15.59
CA GLU A 208 7.85 8.14 14.45
C GLU A 208 8.93 9.17 14.79
N ASP A 209 8.93 9.71 16.03
CA ASP A 209 9.78 10.80 16.48
C ASP A 209 10.95 10.33 17.40
N ASN A 210 11.11 9.02 17.54
CA ASN A 210 12.16 8.45 18.37
C ASN A 210 13.54 8.63 17.74
N ALA A 211 14.49 9.18 18.51
CA ALA A 211 15.88 9.36 18.09
C ALA A 211 16.58 8.04 17.70
N ASP A 212 16.20 6.92 18.34
CA ASP A 212 16.73 5.58 18.04
C ASP A 212 16.11 4.95 16.78
N GLY A 213 15.19 5.66 16.11
CA GLY A 213 14.51 5.25 14.89
C GLY A 213 13.04 4.85 15.11
N TYR A 214 12.33 4.66 13.99
CA TYR A 214 10.88 4.40 13.99
C TYR A 214 10.47 3.18 14.80
N ALA A 215 9.33 3.31 15.48
CA ALA A 215 8.68 2.22 16.19
C ALA A 215 7.19 2.18 15.84
N TYR A 216 6.71 1.01 15.46
CA TYR A 216 5.29 0.73 15.32
C TYR A 216 4.98 -0.72 15.67
N VAL A 217 3.85 -0.89 16.34
CA VAL A 217 3.32 -2.17 16.80
C VAL A 217 1.93 -2.32 16.20
N HIS A 218 1.77 -3.30 15.31
CA HIS A 218 0.53 -3.53 14.57
C HIS A 218 0.04 -4.95 14.81
N PRO A 219 -0.89 -5.14 15.75
CA PRO A 219 -1.45 -6.46 16.00
C PRO A 219 -2.22 -6.99 14.80
N ARG A 220 -2.02 -8.28 14.55
CA ARG A 220 -2.74 -9.09 13.58
C ARG A 220 -3.41 -10.26 14.30
N SER A 221 -4.16 -11.06 13.56
CA SER A 221 -4.97 -12.18 14.05
C SER A 221 -4.14 -13.26 14.72
N THR A 222 -2.92 -13.50 14.22
CA THR A 222 -2.01 -14.55 14.73
C THR A 222 -0.70 -14.00 15.30
N ASP A 223 -0.27 -12.83 14.84
CA ASP A 223 1.03 -12.25 15.18
C ASP A 223 0.93 -10.73 15.37
N VAL A 224 2.04 -10.09 15.68
CA VAL A 224 2.16 -8.63 15.75
C VAL A 224 3.31 -8.23 14.84
N VAL A 225 3.06 -7.26 13.96
CA VAL A 225 4.12 -6.65 13.16
C VAL A 225 4.80 -5.58 13.98
N LEU A 226 6.10 -5.75 14.16
CA LEU A 226 6.98 -4.78 14.75
C LEU A 226 7.83 -4.16 13.65
N GLY A 227 7.86 -2.85 13.60
CA GLY A 227 8.80 -2.14 12.75
C GLY A 227 9.24 -0.82 13.37
N GLY A 228 10.13 -0.09 12.71
CA GLY A 228 10.75 -0.52 11.46
C GLY A 228 11.96 0.30 11.07
N THR A 229 12.36 0.12 9.81
CA THR A 229 13.41 0.89 9.15
C THR A 229 12.86 1.61 7.91
N PHE A 230 13.63 2.58 7.44
CA PHE A 230 13.32 3.41 6.27
C PHE A 230 14.63 3.76 5.54
N ASP A 231 15.27 2.74 4.96
CA ASP A 231 16.62 2.87 4.42
C ASP A 231 16.53 3.17 2.92
N VAL A 232 16.74 4.44 2.55
CA VAL A 232 16.56 4.94 1.18
C VAL A 232 17.70 4.48 0.28
N GLY A 233 17.36 3.95 -0.89
CA GLY A 233 18.34 3.51 -1.87
C GLY A 233 18.89 2.12 -1.61
N GLU A 234 18.50 1.49 -0.49
CA GLU A 234 18.96 0.13 -0.19
C GLU A 234 18.11 -0.96 -0.84
N TRP A 235 18.80 -1.96 -1.38
CA TRP A 235 18.21 -3.05 -2.17
C TRP A 235 18.27 -4.40 -1.47
N ASP A 236 19.17 -4.57 -0.50
CA ASP A 236 19.34 -5.86 0.17
C ASP A 236 18.10 -6.22 1.00
N THR A 237 17.47 -7.33 0.66
CA THR A 237 16.30 -7.86 1.37
C THR A 237 16.66 -8.89 2.43
N THR A 238 17.95 -9.08 2.71
CA THR A 238 18.41 -9.92 3.81
C THR A 238 18.09 -9.26 5.16
N PRO A 239 17.41 -9.97 6.08
CA PRO A 239 17.18 -9.46 7.44
C PRO A 239 18.50 -9.33 8.22
N SER A 240 18.72 -8.17 8.83
CA SER A 240 19.85 -7.91 9.74
C SER A 240 19.48 -8.29 11.19
N PRO A 241 20.22 -9.16 11.88
CA PRO A 241 19.97 -9.49 13.29
C PRO A 241 20.03 -8.27 14.22
N ASP A 242 20.99 -7.36 14.01
CA ASP A 242 21.14 -6.14 14.82
C ASP A 242 19.95 -5.21 14.64
N THR A 243 19.49 -5.07 13.40
CA THR A 243 18.28 -4.29 13.10
C THR A 243 17.04 -4.91 13.76
N ALA A 244 16.94 -6.24 13.76
CA ALA A 244 15.83 -6.93 14.42
C ALA A 244 15.84 -6.72 15.94
N ALA A 245 17.01 -6.82 16.57
CA ALA A 245 17.19 -6.55 18.00
C ALA A 245 16.83 -5.10 18.36
N ALA A 246 17.23 -4.13 17.53
CA ALA A 246 16.87 -2.73 17.71
C ALA A 246 15.36 -2.48 17.58
N ILE A 247 14.70 -3.08 16.57
CA ILE A 247 13.23 -3.00 16.41
C ILE A 247 12.52 -3.58 17.64
N LEU A 248 12.92 -4.77 18.09
CA LEU A 248 12.34 -5.43 19.27
C LEU A 248 12.49 -4.55 20.52
N SER A 249 13.68 -3.99 20.74
CA SER A 249 13.96 -3.10 21.87
C SER A 249 13.05 -1.87 21.86
N ARG A 250 12.96 -1.15 20.73
CA ARG A 250 12.11 0.05 20.64
C ARG A 250 10.62 -0.28 20.77
N CYS A 251 10.17 -1.35 20.12
CA CYS A 251 8.75 -1.75 20.18
C CYS A 251 8.34 -2.26 21.56
N THR A 252 9.21 -2.96 22.28
CA THR A 252 8.93 -3.40 23.67
C THR A 252 8.93 -2.22 24.63
N LYS A 253 9.76 -1.20 24.41
CA LYS A 253 9.66 0.07 25.17
C LYS A 253 8.36 0.82 24.86
N LEU A 254 7.86 0.73 23.63
CA LEU A 254 6.61 1.35 23.20
C LEU A 254 5.38 0.62 23.76
N VAL A 255 5.40 -0.71 23.77
CA VAL A 255 4.32 -1.60 24.26
C VAL A 255 4.94 -2.70 25.13
N PRO A 256 5.04 -2.50 26.46
CA PRO A 256 5.70 -3.42 27.39
C PRO A 256 5.13 -4.84 27.42
N GLU A 257 3.86 -5.02 27.03
CA GLU A 257 3.18 -6.32 26.93
C GLU A 257 3.84 -7.26 25.89
N LEU A 258 4.70 -6.72 25.02
CA LEU A 258 5.52 -7.51 24.09
C LEU A 258 6.72 -8.20 24.77
N ALA A 259 7.02 -7.87 26.02
CA ALA A 259 8.16 -8.46 26.72
C ALA A 259 8.05 -9.99 26.78
N GLY A 260 9.04 -10.67 26.18
CA GLY A 260 9.06 -12.13 26.11
C GLY A 260 8.17 -12.75 25.03
N ALA A 261 7.50 -11.95 24.19
CA ALA A 261 6.73 -12.47 23.05
C ALA A 261 7.67 -13.21 22.08
N PRO A 262 7.40 -14.49 21.74
CA PRO A 262 8.25 -15.26 20.83
C PRO A 262 8.34 -14.62 19.44
N VAL A 263 9.54 -14.50 18.90
CA VAL A 263 9.74 -14.10 17.50
C VAL A 263 9.31 -15.24 16.59
N VAL A 264 8.35 -14.97 15.70
CA VAL A 264 7.81 -15.94 14.74
C VAL A 264 8.29 -15.70 13.31
N GLY A 265 8.99 -14.58 13.06
CA GLY A 265 9.64 -14.38 11.78
C GLY A 265 10.26 -13.00 11.58
N HIS A 266 10.98 -12.87 10.48
CA HIS A 266 11.54 -11.62 9.98
C HIS A 266 11.11 -11.41 8.54
N ARG A 267 10.89 -10.16 8.14
CA ARG A 267 10.57 -9.80 6.76
C ARG A 267 11.30 -8.52 6.38
N VAL A 268 11.70 -8.42 5.12
CA VAL A 268 12.26 -7.20 4.54
C VAL A 268 11.57 -6.95 3.21
N GLY A 269 11.17 -5.70 2.97
CA GLY A 269 10.51 -5.30 1.73
C GLY A 269 11.06 -3.98 1.21
N LEU A 270 10.97 -3.78 -0.10
CA LEU A 270 11.41 -2.57 -0.77
C LEU A 270 10.19 -1.73 -1.18
N ARG A 271 9.96 -0.63 -0.46
CA ARG A 271 8.88 0.30 -0.81
C ARG A 271 9.21 0.99 -2.14
N PRO A 272 8.32 1.00 -3.15
CA PRO A 272 8.54 1.66 -4.43
C PRO A 272 8.34 3.17 -4.29
N GLN A 273 9.25 3.85 -3.60
CA GLN A 273 9.15 5.29 -3.36
C GLN A 273 9.44 6.04 -4.64
N ARG A 274 8.59 7.03 -4.94
CA ARG A 274 8.87 8.01 -5.99
C ARG A 274 9.07 9.40 -5.38
N SER A 275 10.16 10.08 -5.72
CA SER A 275 10.52 11.38 -5.13
C SER A 275 9.43 12.45 -5.36
N ARG A 276 8.79 12.44 -6.54
CA ARG A 276 7.71 13.34 -6.95
C ARG A 276 6.30 12.85 -6.54
N GLY A 277 6.23 11.85 -5.66
CA GLY A 277 4.98 11.20 -5.26
C GLY A 277 4.40 10.27 -6.33
N VAL A 278 3.20 9.77 -6.07
CA VAL A 278 2.48 8.83 -6.94
C VAL A 278 2.32 9.40 -8.35
N ARG A 279 2.67 8.60 -9.35
CA ARG A 279 2.37 8.87 -10.76
C ARG A 279 1.07 8.13 -11.12
N LEU A 280 -0.01 8.89 -11.17
CA LEU A 280 -1.33 8.44 -11.62
C LEU A 280 -1.85 9.38 -12.72
N GLU A 281 -1.64 8.99 -13.97
CA GLU A 281 -1.94 9.80 -15.16
C GLU A 281 -1.94 8.93 -16.42
N ALA A 282 -2.62 9.39 -17.48
CA ALA A 282 -2.46 8.83 -18.81
C ALA A 282 -1.14 9.32 -19.43
N ASP A 283 -0.38 8.41 -20.05
CA ASP A 283 0.83 8.77 -20.76
C ASP A 283 0.48 9.48 -22.08
N PRO A 284 1.09 10.63 -22.38
CA PRO A 284 0.80 11.39 -23.60
C PRO A 284 1.36 10.72 -24.86
N HIS A 285 2.34 9.81 -24.73
CA HIS A 285 3.01 9.15 -25.84
C HIS A 285 3.16 7.64 -25.56
N PRO A 286 2.06 6.86 -25.55
CA PRO A 286 2.12 5.43 -25.31
C PRO A 286 3.07 4.73 -26.30
N PRO A 287 3.95 3.82 -25.85
CA PRO A 287 4.92 3.19 -26.74
C PRO A 287 4.29 2.10 -27.61
N GLY A 288 4.86 1.91 -28.80
CA GLY A 288 4.51 0.82 -29.70
C GLY A 288 3.05 0.86 -30.17
N ARG A 289 2.33 -0.26 -29.98
CA ARG A 289 0.92 -0.40 -30.37
C ARG A 289 -0.07 -0.15 -29.23
N ILE A 290 0.39 0.35 -28.10
CA ILE A 290 -0.49 0.69 -26.99
C ILE A 290 -1.32 1.90 -27.39
N ARG A 291 -2.65 1.76 -27.39
CA ARG A 291 -3.58 2.87 -27.68
C ARG A 291 -3.67 3.84 -26.51
N GLN A 292 -3.63 3.31 -25.29
CA GLN A 292 -3.68 4.12 -24.07
C GLN A 292 -2.84 3.44 -22.99
N LEU A 293 -1.95 4.21 -22.36
CA LEU A 293 -1.15 3.78 -21.23
C LEU A 293 -1.52 4.66 -20.02
N ILE A 294 -1.87 4.04 -18.89
CA ILE A 294 -2.16 4.73 -17.63
C ILE A 294 -1.11 4.28 -16.62
N HIS A 295 -0.38 5.22 -16.04
CA HIS A 295 0.55 4.93 -14.96
C HIS A 295 -0.18 4.93 -13.62
N ASN A 296 0.17 4.00 -12.74
CA ASN A 296 -0.31 3.94 -11.36
C ASN A 296 0.77 3.32 -10.46
N TYR A 297 1.85 4.08 -10.20
CA TYR A 297 3.00 3.59 -9.42
C TYR A 297 3.66 4.68 -8.57
N GLY A 298 4.68 4.30 -7.77
CA GLY A 298 5.43 5.24 -6.94
C GLY A 298 4.83 5.49 -5.55
N HIS A 299 4.07 4.51 -5.03
CA HIS A 299 3.29 4.64 -3.80
C HIS A 299 4.10 4.61 -2.50
N GLY A 300 5.40 4.29 -2.55
CA GLY A 300 6.25 4.26 -1.35
C GLY A 300 5.64 3.42 -0.23
N GLY A 301 5.56 4.02 0.97
CA GLY A 301 4.94 3.39 2.15
C GLY A 301 3.42 3.49 2.23
N ALA A 302 2.76 4.11 1.25
CA ALA A 302 1.31 4.37 1.26
C ALA A 302 0.53 3.53 0.23
N GLY A 303 1.13 2.47 -0.32
CA GLY A 303 0.48 1.63 -1.34
C GLY A 303 -0.89 1.10 -0.92
N VAL A 304 -1.01 0.54 0.28
CA VAL A 304 -2.32 0.06 0.79
C VAL A 304 -3.24 1.23 1.08
N THR A 305 -2.74 2.30 1.71
CA THR A 305 -3.50 3.51 2.07
C THR A 305 -4.17 4.19 0.87
N LEU A 306 -3.62 4.06 -0.34
CA LEU A 306 -4.10 4.72 -1.55
C LEU A 306 -4.70 3.74 -2.58
N ALA A 307 -4.70 2.44 -2.30
CA ALA A 307 -4.89 1.41 -3.33
C ALA A 307 -6.22 1.49 -4.08
N TRP A 308 -7.33 1.69 -3.38
CA TRP A 308 -8.66 1.69 -3.99
C TRP A 308 -9.02 3.04 -4.61
N GLY A 309 -8.67 4.14 -3.96
CA GLY A 309 -8.85 5.48 -4.53
C GLY A 309 -8.00 5.71 -5.80
N CYS A 310 -6.76 5.22 -5.82
CA CYS A 310 -5.96 5.22 -7.05
C CYS A 310 -6.54 4.29 -8.12
N ALA A 311 -7.15 3.16 -7.75
CA ALA A 311 -7.80 2.25 -8.70
C ALA A 311 -9.05 2.89 -9.34
N ASP A 312 -9.86 3.60 -8.56
CA ASP A 312 -11.01 4.36 -9.06
C ASP A 312 -10.56 5.44 -10.05
N ALA A 313 -9.53 6.21 -9.68
CA ALA A 313 -8.99 7.26 -10.53
C ALA A 313 -8.31 6.70 -11.81
N ALA A 314 -7.62 5.56 -11.73
CA ALA A 314 -7.09 4.88 -12.92
C ALA A 314 -8.21 4.43 -13.87
N THR A 315 -9.31 3.92 -13.31
CA THR A 315 -10.49 3.48 -14.09
C THR A 315 -11.15 4.68 -14.78
N ALA A 316 -11.33 5.81 -14.08
CA ALA A 316 -11.91 7.02 -14.65
C ALA A 316 -11.10 7.60 -15.84
N LEU A 317 -9.77 7.46 -15.82
CA LEU A 317 -8.90 7.88 -16.94
C LEU A 317 -9.16 7.07 -18.21
N MET A 318 -9.57 5.80 -18.10
CA MET A 318 -9.94 4.96 -19.25
C MET A 318 -11.22 5.49 -19.91
N ASP A 319 -12.26 5.77 -19.12
CA ASP A 319 -13.58 6.22 -19.63
C ASP A 319 -13.50 7.58 -20.33
N SER A 320 -12.67 8.49 -19.79
CA SER A 320 -12.43 9.81 -20.39
C SER A 320 -11.82 9.75 -21.80
N SER A 321 -11.19 8.63 -22.16
CA SER A 321 -10.57 8.42 -23.47
C SER A 321 -11.52 7.73 -24.47
N HIS A 322 -12.51 6.97 -23.98
CA HIS A 322 -13.57 6.41 -24.82
C HIS A 322 -14.55 7.49 -25.32
N SER A 323 -14.87 8.48 -24.49
CA SER A 323 -15.76 9.60 -24.86
C SER A 323 -15.16 10.55 -25.91
N ARG A 324 -13.83 10.74 -25.96
CA ARG A 324 -13.17 11.53 -27.01
C ARG A 324 -13.12 10.83 -28.39
N GLY A 325 -13.34 9.52 -28.44
CA GLY A 325 -13.31 8.73 -29.68
C GLY A 325 -14.62 8.69 -30.47
N LEU A 326 -15.74 9.13 -29.87
CA LEU A 326 -17.07 9.13 -30.49
C LEU A 326 -17.51 10.51 -31.00
N GLY A 327 -16.67 11.54 -30.85
CA GLY A 327 -16.98 12.94 -31.17
C GLY A 327 -16.39 13.49 -32.47
N VAL A 328 -15.92 12.64 -33.38
CA VAL A 328 -15.52 13.06 -34.73
C VAL A 328 -15.92 11.97 -35.74
N ARG A 329 -17.14 12.07 -36.24
CA ARG A 329 -17.54 11.62 -37.58
C ARG A 329 -18.53 12.61 -38.15
#